data_AF-A0A7V3JR31-F1
#
_entry.id   AF-A0A7V3JR31-F1
#
_cell.length_a   1.000
_cell.length_b   1.000
_cell.length_c   1.000
_cell.angle_alpha   90.00
_cell.angle_beta   90.00
_cell.angle_gamma   90.00
#
_symmetry.space_group_name_H-M   'P 1'
#
loop_
_entity.id
_entity.type
_entity.pdbx_description
1 polymer ?
#
loop_
_entity_poly.entity_id
_entity_poly.type
_entity_poly.pdbx_seq_one_letter_code
_entity_poly.pdbx_strand_id
1 'polypeptide(L)'
;MADHRACKVWITPAAALMAAAIVLAGCGQQTQSKSQQESRLKPLAMLYGQYMGQHRGQPPQSEEDFKKFVASQQGFLKQFGITDPAMLFISERDGQPYVVIYGKAQGPAALGGQPVIAYEKVGVGGKRFVASQLGAVEEVDETRFKELVPGG
;
A
#
# COMPACT_ATOMS: atom_id res chain seq x y z
N MET A 1 22.98 -66.08 -24.99
CA MET A 1 23.93 -66.13 -23.86
C MET A 1 24.84 -64.93 -23.97
N ALA A 2 24.87 -64.09 -22.92
CA ALA A 2 25.88 -63.10 -22.54
C ALA A 2 26.39 -62.14 -23.64
N ASP A 3 25.99 -60.87 -23.61
CA ASP A 3 26.72 -59.77 -22.95
C ASP A 3 28.14 -59.54 -23.53
N HIS A 4 28.40 -58.31 -24.00
CA HIS A 4 29.50 -57.46 -23.52
C HIS A 4 29.63 -56.20 -24.39
N ARG A 5 28.90 -55.17 -23.95
CA ARG A 5 29.32 -53.79 -23.73
C ARG A 5 30.54 -53.23 -24.51
N ALA A 6 30.22 -52.17 -25.25
CA ALA A 6 30.88 -50.86 -25.24
C ALA A 6 32.30 -50.75 -25.81
N CYS A 7 32.38 -50.39 -27.10
CA CYS A 7 33.53 -49.70 -27.67
C CYS A 7 33.20 -48.22 -27.93
N LYS A 8 33.92 -47.38 -27.19
CA LYS A 8 34.28 -45.97 -27.44
C LYS A 8 33.81 -45.36 -28.77
N VAL A 9 33.00 -44.31 -28.65
CA VAL A 9 32.90 -43.28 -29.70
C VAL A 9 33.54 -42.01 -29.14
N TRP A 10 34.70 -41.66 -29.71
CA TRP A 10 35.31 -40.35 -29.56
C TRP A 10 34.66 -39.42 -30.57
N ILE A 11 33.93 -38.40 -30.10
CA ILE A 11 33.50 -37.26 -30.93
C ILE A 11 34.03 -36.00 -30.25
N THR A 12 35.07 -35.43 -30.84
CA THR A 12 35.54 -34.05 -30.67
C THR A 12 34.80 -33.13 -31.67
N PRO A 13 35.00 -31.81 -31.69
CA PRO A 13 34.15 -30.81 -31.05
C PRO A 13 33.53 -29.86 -32.09
N ALA A 14 32.22 -29.64 -32.09
CA ALA A 14 31.66 -28.51 -32.84
C ALA A 14 30.25 -28.16 -32.39
N ALA A 15 29.96 -26.87 -32.47
CA ALA A 15 28.63 -26.26 -32.42
C ALA A 15 28.01 -26.08 -31.03
N ALA A 16 28.45 -25.00 -30.40
CA ALA A 16 27.61 -24.03 -29.70
C ALA A 16 26.09 -24.29 -29.78
N LEU A 17 25.50 -24.76 -28.69
CA LEU A 17 24.07 -24.63 -28.42
C LEU A 17 23.91 -23.81 -27.14
N MET A 18 23.61 -22.55 -27.42
CA MET A 18 23.36 -21.41 -26.56
C MET A 18 22.40 -21.79 -25.41
N ALA A 19 22.92 -21.77 -24.17
CA ALA A 19 22.13 -21.84 -22.96
C ALA A 19 21.36 -20.51 -22.80
N ALA A 20 20.14 -20.46 -23.35
CA ALA A 20 19.22 -19.36 -23.12
C ALA A 20 18.56 -19.53 -21.75
N ALA A 21 19.21 -19.01 -20.72
CA ALA A 21 18.57 -18.72 -19.44
C ALA A 21 17.57 -17.59 -19.66
N ILE A 22 16.30 -17.92 -19.86
CA ILE A 22 15.19 -16.96 -19.83
C ILE A 22 15.01 -16.56 -18.37
N VAL A 23 15.76 -15.53 -17.96
CA VAL A 23 15.56 -14.82 -16.71
C VAL A 23 14.17 -14.21 -16.75
N LEU A 24 13.40 -14.59 -15.75
CA LEU A 24 12.09 -14.07 -15.35
C LEU A 24 12.04 -12.54 -15.49
N ALA A 25 11.53 -12.04 -16.61
CA ALA A 25 10.96 -10.71 -16.68
C ALA A 25 9.57 -10.76 -16.03
N GLY A 26 9.56 -10.94 -14.71
CA GLY A 26 8.41 -10.58 -13.88
C GLY A 26 8.30 -9.08 -13.89
N CYS A 27 7.66 -8.53 -14.93
CA CYS A 27 7.16 -7.16 -14.90
C CYS A 27 6.22 -7.06 -13.70
N GLY A 28 6.73 -6.48 -12.62
CA GLY A 28 5.95 -6.07 -11.45
C GLY A 28 5.00 -4.95 -11.84
N GLN A 29 3.94 -5.29 -12.57
CA GLN A 29 2.75 -4.49 -12.61
C GLN A 29 2.18 -4.62 -11.19
N GLN A 30 2.43 -3.61 -10.36
CA GLN A 30 1.87 -3.50 -9.02
C GLN A 30 0.35 -3.31 -9.18
N THR A 31 -0.37 -4.40 -9.43
CA THR A 31 -1.82 -4.47 -9.26
C THR A 31 -2.06 -4.14 -7.81
N GLN A 32 -2.56 -2.93 -7.53
CA GLN A 32 -3.12 -2.61 -6.23
C GLN A 32 -4.04 -3.77 -5.86
N SER A 33 -3.78 -4.41 -4.73
CA SER A 33 -4.57 -5.57 -4.33
C SER A 33 -6.03 -5.13 -4.19
N LYS A 34 -6.99 -6.03 -4.46
CA LYS A 34 -8.41 -5.74 -4.19
C LYS A 34 -8.62 -5.20 -2.78
N SER A 35 -7.87 -5.72 -1.80
CA SER A 35 -7.89 -5.25 -0.42
C SER A 35 -7.46 -3.77 -0.23
N GLN A 36 -6.51 -3.26 -1.03
CA GLN A 36 -6.12 -1.84 -1.00
C GLN A 36 -7.18 -0.95 -1.64
N GLN A 37 -7.82 -1.44 -2.71
CA GLN A 37 -8.87 -0.71 -3.42
C GLN A 37 -10.18 -0.66 -2.62
N GLU A 38 -10.45 -1.71 -1.84
CA GLU A 38 -11.62 -1.84 -0.97
C GLU A 38 -11.41 -1.18 0.42
N SER A 39 -10.17 -0.86 0.81
CA SER A 39 -9.88 -0.27 2.12
C SER A 39 -10.53 1.10 2.30
N ARG A 40 -11.28 1.26 3.42
CA ARG A 40 -11.77 2.57 3.91
C ARG A 40 -10.66 3.60 4.15
N LEU A 41 -9.40 3.18 4.24
CA LEU A 41 -8.26 4.09 4.37
C LEU A 41 -8.14 5.03 3.16
N LYS A 42 -8.49 4.57 1.96
CA LYS A 42 -8.44 5.39 0.74
C LYS A 42 -9.39 6.58 0.79
N PRO A 43 -10.71 6.42 0.97
CA PRO A 43 -11.63 7.55 1.07
C PRO A 43 -11.31 8.45 2.28
N LEU A 44 -10.86 7.88 3.41
CA LEU A 44 -10.40 8.67 4.56
C LEU A 44 -9.23 9.60 4.18
N ALA A 45 -8.23 9.08 3.47
CA ALA A 45 -7.08 9.85 3.03
C ALA A 45 -7.41 10.90 1.95
N MET A 46 -8.34 10.59 1.04
CA MET A 46 -8.85 11.56 0.07
C MET A 46 -9.58 12.73 0.76
N LEU A 47 -10.38 12.44 1.79
CA LEU A 47 -11.03 13.47 2.60
C LEU A 47 -10.02 14.33 3.36
N TYR A 48 -8.90 13.75 3.81
CA TYR A 48 -7.81 14.50 4.43
C TYR A 48 -7.18 15.49 3.44
N GLY A 49 -6.86 15.03 2.22
CA GLY A 49 -6.38 15.90 1.15
C GLY A 49 -7.38 17.00 0.78
N GLN A 50 -8.67 16.66 0.73
CA GLN A 50 -9.74 17.62 0.46
C GLN A 50 -9.84 18.67 1.58
N TYR A 51 -9.76 18.27 2.85
CA TYR A 51 -9.69 19.20 3.98
C TYR A 51 -8.57 20.20 3.75
N MET A 52 -7.34 19.71 3.49
CA MET A 52 -6.19 20.58 3.28
C MET A 52 -6.39 21.52 2.09
N GLY A 53 -6.97 21.04 0.98
CA GLY A 53 -7.30 21.88 -0.16
C GLY A 53 -8.24 23.05 0.20
N GLN A 54 -9.24 22.80 1.05
CA GLN A 54 -10.18 23.83 1.53
C GLN A 54 -9.58 24.75 2.60
N HIS A 55 -8.53 24.30 3.30
CA HIS A 55 -7.86 25.01 4.38
C HIS A 55 -6.47 25.55 3.99
N ARG A 56 -6.27 25.85 2.70
CA ARG A 56 -5.02 26.46 2.17
C ARG A 56 -3.76 25.66 2.52
N GLY A 57 -3.87 24.34 2.46
CA GLY A 57 -2.79 23.40 2.78
C GLY A 57 -2.59 23.16 4.28
N GLN A 58 -3.44 23.71 5.16
CA GLN A 58 -3.35 23.44 6.59
C GLN A 58 -4.00 22.09 6.92
N PRO A 59 -3.31 21.20 7.66
CA PRO A 59 -3.86 19.94 8.11
C PRO A 59 -4.89 20.15 9.24
N PRO A 60 -5.80 19.19 9.47
CA PRO A 60 -6.67 19.19 10.63
C PRO A 60 -5.85 19.21 11.92
N GLN A 61 -6.32 19.97 12.90
CA GLN A 61 -5.63 20.14 14.18
C GLN A 61 -5.90 19.00 15.16
N SER A 62 -7.00 18.26 14.97
CA SER A 62 -7.40 17.15 15.83
C SER A 62 -8.33 16.17 15.12
N GLU A 63 -8.51 15.00 15.72
CA GLU A 63 -9.47 13.99 15.26
C GLU A 63 -10.91 14.52 15.25
N GLU A 64 -11.29 15.28 16.28
CA GLU A 64 -12.63 15.83 16.37
C GLU A 64 -12.93 16.80 15.23
N ASP A 65 -11.98 17.69 14.93
CA ASP A 65 -12.10 18.64 13.82
C ASP A 65 -12.21 17.92 12.48
N PHE A 66 -11.36 16.90 12.26
CA PHE A 66 -11.42 16.12 11.03
C PHE A 66 -12.71 15.30 10.92
N LYS A 67 -13.20 14.69 12.01
CA LYS A 67 -14.48 13.98 12.04
C LYS A 67 -15.66 14.89 11.71
N LYS A 68 -15.67 16.13 12.22
CA LYS A 68 -16.68 17.14 11.86
C LYS A 68 -16.65 17.44 10.37
N PHE A 69 -15.45 17.64 9.80
CA PHE A 69 -15.30 17.82 8.37
C PHE A 69 -15.83 16.62 7.58
N VAL A 70 -15.38 15.41 7.89
CA VAL A 70 -15.81 14.16 7.21
C VAL A 70 -17.32 14.01 7.24
N ALA A 71 -17.96 14.26 8.39
CA ALA A 71 -19.42 14.20 8.52
C ALA A 71 -20.15 15.26 7.67
N SER A 72 -19.51 16.37 7.32
CA SER A 72 -20.11 17.38 6.42
C SER A 72 -20.04 17.00 4.93
N GLN A 73 -19.21 16.02 4.54
CA GLN A 73 -18.96 15.65 3.14
C GLN A 73 -19.97 14.63 2.58
N GLN A 74 -21.27 14.91 2.75
CA GLN A 74 -22.36 13.98 2.42
C GLN A 74 -22.34 13.49 0.96
N GLY A 75 -22.01 14.36 0.00
CA GLY A 75 -21.91 13.98 -1.41
C GLY A 75 -20.79 12.97 -1.67
N PHE A 76 -19.62 13.20 -1.07
CA PHE A 76 -18.48 12.29 -1.16
C PHE A 76 -18.81 10.94 -0.51
N LEU A 77 -19.35 10.95 0.71
CA LEU A 77 -19.69 9.72 1.43
C LEU A 77 -20.66 8.84 0.64
N LYS A 78 -21.69 9.45 0.02
CA LYS A 78 -22.64 8.74 -0.86
C LYS A 78 -21.97 8.11 -2.07
N GLN A 79 -21.03 8.80 -2.71
CA GLN A 79 -20.29 8.28 -3.88
C GLN A 79 -19.48 7.02 -3.55
N PHE A 80 -19.00 6.92 -2.30
CA PHE A 80 -18.25 5.75 -1.81
C PHE A 80 -19.13 4.73 -1.08
N GLY A 81 -20.47 4.91 -1.08
CA GLY A 81 -21.39 4.00 -0.39
C GLY A 81 -21.27 3.99 1.14
N ILE A 82 -20.72 5.06 1.72
CA ILE A 82 -20.50 5.18 3.17
C ILE A 82 -21.75 5.79 3.82
N THR A 83 -22.40 5.01 4.66
CA THR A 83 -23.61 5.43 5.41
C THR A 83 -23.30 5.94 6.81
N ASP A 84 -22.24 5.42 7.44
CA ASP A 84 -21.74 5.85 8.74
C ASP A 84 -20.33 6.43 8.60
N PRO A 85 -20.16 7.76 8.75
CA PRO A 85 -18.85 8.40 8.68
C PRO A 85 -17.86 7.90 9.75
N ALA A 86 -18.33 7.43 10.91
CA ALA A 86 -17.45 6.95 11.97
C ALA A 86 -16.70 5.67 11.55
N MET A 87 -17.35 4.85 10.72
CA MET A 87 -16.79 3.59 10.22
C MET A 87 -15.59 3.78 9.27
N LEU A 88 -15.37 4.98 8.72
CA LEU A 88 -14.17 5.32 7.95
C LEU A 88 -12.89 5.28 8.78
N PHE A 89 -13.00 5.50 10.10
CA PHE A 89 -11.85 5.59 10.99
C PHE A 89 -11.41 4.23 11.54
N ILE A 90 -12.10 3.14 11.16
CA ILE A 90 -11.81 1.77 11.61
C ILE A 90 -11.32 0.94 10.43
N SER A 91 -10.23 0.22 10.60
CA SER A 91 -9.76 -0.73 9.60
C SER A 91 -10.68 -1.95 9.53
N GLU A 92 -11.05 -2.33 8.32
CA GLU A 92 -11.80 -3.56 8.05
C GLU A 92 -10.93 -4.81 8.16
N ARG A 93 -9.59 -4.67 8.15
CA ARG A 93 -8.66 -5.81 8.21
C ARG A 93 -8.36 -6.23 9.63
N ASP A 94 -8.04 -5.28 10.51
CA ASP A 94 -7.62 -5.56 11.90
C ASP A 94 -8.67 -5.15 12.94
N GLY A 95 -9.75 -4.49 12.54
CA GLY A 95 -10.83 -4.03 13.42
C GLY A 95 -10.41 -2.89 14.37
N GLN A 96 -9.19 -2.37 14.25
CA GLN A 96 -8.67 -1.29 15.07
C GLN A 96 -8.93 0.07 14.42
N PRO A 97 -8.98 1.14 15.21
CA PRO A 97 -8.93 2.49 14.66
C PRO A 97 -7.64 2.69 13.85
N TYR A 98 -7.76 3.30 12.68
CA TYR A 98 -6.60 3.83 11.97
C TYR A 98 -5.91 4.87 12.85
N VAL A 99 -4.58 4.93 12.77
CA VAL A 99 -3.85 6.07 13.31
C VAL A 99 -3.81 7.13 12.22
N VAL A 100 -4.32 8.32 12.52
CA VAL A 100 -4.28 9.50 11.65
C VAL A 100 -3.31 10.50 12.24
N ILE A 101 -2.41 11.02 11.42
CA ILE A 101 -1.43 12.03 11.82
C ILE A 101 -2.09 13.40 11.65
N TYR A 102 -2.44 14.02 12.77
CA TYR A 102 -2.94 15.40 12.80
C TYR A 102 -1.78 16.38 12.86
N GLY A 103 -1.98 17.57 12.29
CA GLY A 103 -0.88 18.52 12.12
C GLY A 103 0.06 18.15 10.97
N LYS A 104 1.28 18.67 11.01
CA LYS A 104 2.24 18.51 9.91
C LYS A 104 2.82 17.09 9.91
N ALA A 105 2.50 16.33 8.86
CA ALA A 105 3.09 15.02 8.64
C ALA A 105 4.62 15.12 8.46
N GLN A 106 5.33 14.15 9.04
CA GLN A 106 6.79 14.02 9.02
C GLN A 106 7.16 12.68 8.40
N GLY A 107 8.40 12.58 7.92
CA GLY A 107 8.91 11.36 7.28
C GLY A 107 9.07 11.50 5.77
N PRO A 108 9.69 10.49 5.13
CA PRO A 108 9.92 10.48 3.69
C PRO A 108 8.60 10.35 2.92
N ALA A 109 8.68 10.61 1.61
CA ALA A 109 7.55 10.40 0.72
C ALA A 109 7.18 8.90 0.64
N ALA A 110 5.90 8.60 0.82
CA ALA A 110 5.31 7.30 0.53
C ALA A 110 4.84 7.23 -0.93
N LEU A 111 4.08 6.19 -1.29
CA LEU A 111 3.38 6.14 -2.57
C LEU A 111 2.56 7.42 -2.81
N GLY A 112 2.68 7.99 -4.02
CA GLY A 112 2.07 9.27 -4.37
C GLY A 112 2.94 10.50 -4.07
N GLY A 113 4.19 10.32 -3.63
CA GLY A 113 5.16 11.41 -3.49
C GLY A 113 4.90 12.35 -2.31
N GLN A 114 4.05 11.93 -1.37
CA GLN A 114 3.66 12.70 -0.19
C GLN A 114 3.88 11.86 1.07
N PRO A 115 4.15 12.47 2.24
CA PRO A 115 4.27 11.73 3.51
C PRO A 115 3.00 10.95 3.85
N VAL A 116 3.16 9.94 4.71
CA VAL A 116 2.03 9.20 5.30
C VAL A 116 1.21 10.13 6.19
N ILE A 117 -0.12 10.06 6.08
CA ILE A 117 -1.07 10.78 6.93
C ILE A 117 -1.99 9.86 7.71
N ALA A 118 -2.11 8.60 7.33
CA ALA A 118 -2.89 7.61 8.07
C ALA A 118 -2.37 6.19 7.82
N TYR A 119 -2.53 5.31 8.81
CA TYR A 119 -2.08 3.93 8.71
C TYR A 119 -2.85 2.98 9.65
N GLU A 120 -2.76 1.68 9.39
CA GLU A 120 -3.31 0.64 10.27
C GLU A 120 -2.54 0.55 11.58
N LYS A 121 -3.25 0.53 12.71
CA LYS A 121 -2.62 0.45 14.03
C LYS A 121 -1.85 -0.85 14.22
N VAL A 122 -2.42 -1.99 13.81
CA VAL A 122 -1.80 -3.30 13.98
C VAL A 122 -1.43 -3.89 12.62
N GLY A 123 -2.36 -3.87 11.67
CA GLY A 123 -2.22 -4.54 10.38
C GLY A 123 -2.48 -6.05 10.46
N VAL A 124 -2.22 -6.76 9.36
CA VAL A 124 -2.47 -8.20 9.23
C VAL A 124 -1.26 -8.87 8.57
N GLY A 125 -0.84 -10.03 9.10
CA GLY A 125 0.27 -10.80 8.50
C GLY A 125 1.63 -10.09 8.56
N GLY A 126 1.86 -9.26 9.57
CA GLY A 126 3.10 -8.48 9.72
C GLY A 126 3.21 -7.31 8.74
N LYS A 127 2.11 -6.93 8.08
CA LYS A 127 2.04 -5.81 7.13
C LYS A 127 0.94 -4.84 7.52
N ARG A 128 1.12 -3.57 7.17
CA ARG A 128 0.17 -2.48 7.40
C ARG A 128 -0.16 -1.77 6.11
N PHE A 129 -1.39 -1.31 5.97
CA PHE A 129 -1.69 -0.26 5.02
C PHE A 129 -1.28 1.11 5.56
N VAL A 130 -0.64 1.89 4.70
CA VAL A 130 -0.32 3.30 4.90
C VAL A 130 -0.94 4.12 3.77
N ALA A 131 -1.31 5.37 4.04
CA ALA A 131 -1.89 6.24 3.05
C ALA A 131 -1.31 7.65 3.10
N SER A 132 -1.17 8.26 1.92
CA SER A 132 -0.79 9.66 1.76
C SER A 132 -2.00 10.54 1.49
N GLN A 133 -1.84 11.86 1.66
CA GLN A 133 -2.93 12.83 1.49
C GLN A 133 -3.57 12.86 0.10
N LEU A 134 -2.97 12.23 -0.91
CA LEU A 134 -3.54 12.09 -2.26
C LEU A 134 -4.41 10.83 -2.41
N GLY A 135 -4.62 10.06 -1.33
CA GLY A 135 -5.40 8.83 -1.36
C GLY A 135 -4.64 7.62 -1.94
N ALA A 136 -3.32 7.73 -2.13
CA ALA A 136 -2.50 6.58 -2.47
C ALA A 136 -2.36 5.70 -1.23
N VAL A 137 -2.71 4.42 -1.37
CA VAL A 137 -2.60 3.40 -0.31
C VAL A 137 -1.55 2.38 -0.72
N GLU A 138 -0.65 2.07 0.20
CA GLU A 138 0.44 1.10 0.03
C GLU A 138 0.39 0.09 1.17
N GLU A 139 0.65 -1.19 0.88
CA GLU A 139 0.86 -2.22 1.90
C GLU A 139 2.34 -2.41 2.11
N VAL A 140 2.78 -2.20 3.34
CA VAL A 140 4.19 -2.19 3.71
C VAL A 140 4.45 -3.19 4.82
N ASP A 141 5.62 -3.81 4.78
CA ASP A 141 6.12 -4.58 5.92
C ASP A 141 6.63 -3.66 7.03
N GLU A 142 6.97 -4.25 8.17
CA GLU A 142 7.46 -3.52 9.36
C GLU A 142 8.74 -2.69 9.08
N THR A 143 9.62 -3.14 8.19
CA THR A 143 10.85 -2.41 7.86
C THR A 143 10.50 -1.13 7.12
N ARG A 144 9.70 -1.26 6.04
CA ARG A 144 9.26 -0.12 5.25
C ARG A 144 8.35 0.81 6.05
N PHE A 145 7.52 0.28 6.94
CA PHE A 145 6.69 1.08 7.85
C PHE A 145 7.53 2.02 8.72
N LYS A 146 8.59 1.50 9.35
CA LYS A 146 9.48 2.30 10.22
C LYS A 146 10.21 3.42 9.48
N GLU A 147 10.54 3.22 8.21
CA GLU A 147 11.10 4.27 7.37
C GLU A 147 10.09 5.39 7.11
N LEU A 148 8.84 5.02 6.78
CA LEU A 148 7.78 5.95 6.41
C LEU A 148 7.19 6.72 7.59
N VAL A 149 7.13 6.09 8.77
CA VAL A 149 6.54 6.66 9.99
C VAL A 149 7.54 6.59 11.15
N PRO A 150 8.55 7.48 11.20
CA PRO A 150 9.54 7.48 12.27
C PRO A 150 8.88 7.79 13.63
N GLY A 151 8.90 6.81 14.54
CA GLY A 151 8.30 6.94 15.88
C GLY A 151 6.85 6.44 16.00
N GLY A 152 6.30 5.85 14.93
CA GLY A 152 4.98 5.20 14.92
C GLY A 152 5.00 3.71 15.24
#